data_AF-A0A5N4B5W8-F1
#
_entry.id   AF-A0A5N4B5W8-F1
#
_cell.length_a   1.000
_cell.length_b   1.000
_cell.length_c   1.000
_cell.angle_alpha   90.00
_cell.angle_beta   90.00
_cell.angle_gamma   90.00
#
_symmetry.space_group_name_H-M   'P 1'
#
loop_
_entity.id
_entity.type
_entity.pdbx_description
1 polymer ?
#
loop_
_entity_poly.entity_id
_entity_poly.type
_entity_poly.pdbx_seq_one_letter_code
_entity_poly.pdbx_strand_id
1 'polypeptide(L)'
;MFKIILVVIFCSSVRIACGEDSSGPQQITVDETTTDANNCECSVFNTSEPSPDHPSIMIQSVLHVECNEEGKATCAALCKALALAAHEKSPKILCAHLGDCNNFEVFLHSRICGSDWQFTGLNRGNLCCQKSEVIECNQQN
;
A
#
# COMPACT_ATOMS: atom_id res chain seq x y z
N MET A 1 -41.26 46.48 9.65
CA MET A 1 -40.64 47.66 10.30
C MET A 1 -39.63 47.14 11.33
N PHE A 2 -38.35 47.54 11.20
CA PHE A 2 -37.27 47.50 12.23
C PHE A 2 -36.88 46.13 12.81
N LYS A 3 -35.62 45.77 13.10
CA LYS A 3 -34.29 46.38 12.95
C LYS A 3 -33.28 45.26 13.27
N ILE A 4 -32.16 45.24 12.56
CA ILE A 4 -30.97 44.44 12.85
C ILE A 4 -30.43 44.82 14.24
N ILE A 5 -30.10 43.83 15.09
CA ILE A 5 -29.17 44.02 16.21
C ILE A 5 -28.14 42.89 16.17
N LEU A 6 -26.96 43.24 15.68
CA LEU A 6 -25.69 42.54 15.83
C LEU A 6 -25.32 42.49 17.32
N VAL A 7 -25.12 41.30 17.87
CA VAL A 7 -24.46 41.16 19.17
C VAL A 7 -22.97 41.02 18.92
N VAL A 8 -22.32 42.16 19.07
CA VAL A 8 -20.88 42.36 19.12
C VAL A 8 -20.39 41.86 20.49
N ILE A 9 -19.53 40.83 20.54
CA ILE A 9 -18.82 40.47 21.77
C ILE A 9 -17.39 40.98 21.63
N PHE A 10 -17.20 42.20 22.17
CA PHE A 10 -15.89 42.81 22.36
C PHE A 10 -15.33 42.46 23.75
N CYS A 11 -14.03 42.19 23.74
CA CYS A 11 -13.03 42.27 24.81
C CYS A 11 -13.49 42.69 26.21
N SER A 12 -13.12 41.89 27.20
CA SER A 12 -12.66 42.40 28.48
C SER A 12 -11.31 41.78 28.83
N SER A 13 -10.41 42.67 29.20
CA SER A 13 -8.96 42.60 29.20
C SER A 13 -8.45 42.08 30.53
N VAL A 14 -7.87 40.88 30.53
CA VAL A 14 -7.02 40.43 31.64
C VAL A 14 -5.60 40.90 31.35
N ARG A 15 -5.09 41.76 32.25
CA ARG A 15 -3.71 42.25 32.29
C ARG A 15 -2.82 41.10 32.75
N ILE A 16 -1.91 40.62 31.90
CA ILE A 16 -0.75 39.84 32.32
C ILE A 16 0.46 40.76 32.17
N ALA A 17 1.11 41.07 33.29
CA ALA A 17 2.35 41.82 33.34
C ALA A 17 3.52 40.92 32.90
N CYS A 18 4.45 41.49 32.12
CA CYS A 18 5.64 40.84 31.59
C CYS A 18 6.83 40.92 32.56
N GLY A 19 7.76 39.97 32.43
CA GLY A 19 9.10 39.93 33.03
C GLY A 19 9.63 38.50 33.02
N GLU A 20 9.97 37.97 31.84
CA GLU A 20 11.35 37.71 31.38
C GLU A 20 12.00 36.49 32.04
N ASP A 21 11.82 35.32 31.40
CA ASP A 21 12.98 34.52 31.04
C ASP A 21 12.76 33.91 29.64
N SER A 22 13.84 33.97 28.89
CA SER A 22 13.99 33.66 27.48
C SER A 22 13.46 32.29 27.09
N SER A 23 12.59 32.22 26.07
CA SER A 23 12.57 31.26 24.95
C SER A 23 11.21 31.38 24.27
N GLY A 24 11.20 31.75 22.98
CA GLY A 24 9.99 32.02 22.21
C GLY A 24 8.98 30.88 22.19
N PRO A 25 7.74 31.12 21.71
CA PRO A 25 6.81 30.03 21.46
C PRO A 25 7.54 29.05 20.55
N GLN A 26 7.77 27.84 21.04
CA GLN A 26 8.03 26.72 20.16
C GLN A 26 6.78 26.63 19.29
N GLN A 27 6.87 27.27 18.13
CA GLN A 27 6.24 26.82 16.93
C GLN A 27 6.63 25.35 16.87
N ILE A 28 5.72 24.49 17.35
CA ILE A 28 5.68 23.11 16.95
C ILE A 28 5.34 23.21 15.47
N THR A 29 6.34 23.55 14.67
CA THR A 29 6.44 23.06 13.33
C THR A 29 6.41 21.56 13.56
N VAL A 30 5.22 20.98 13.37
CA VAL A 30 5.13 19.60 12.95
C VAL A 30 5.92 19.61 11.65
N ASP A 31 7.22 19.37 11.80
CA ASP A 31 8.08 19.02 10.70
C ASP A 31 7.57 17.66 10.27
N GLU A 32 6.62 17.67 9.34
CA GLU A 32 6.24 16.52 8.53
C GLU A 32 7.45 16.11 7.69
N THR A 33 8.46 15.52 8.33
CA THR A 33 9.60 14.90 7.66
C THR A 33 10.15 13.69 8.42
N THR A 34 9.27 12.79 8.83
CA THR A 34 9.63 11.35 8.91
C THR A 34 8.44 10.52 8.45
N THR A 35 8.10 10.63 7.16
CA THR A 35 7.41 9.55 6.47
C THR A 35 8.43 8.43 6.33
N ASP A 36 8.48 7.50 7.29
CA ASP A 36 9.01 6.16 7.01
C ASP A 36 8.04 5.53 6.01
N ALA A 37 8.17 5.92 4.74
CA ALA A 37 7.35 5.39 3.67
C ALA A 37 7.58 3.88 3.62
N ASN A 38 6.50 3.10 3.64
CA ASN A 38 6.58 1.65 3.44
C ASN A 38 7.43 1.39 2.19
N ASN A 39 8.56 0.71 2.37
CA ASN A 39 9.55 0.49 1.32
C ASN A 39 9.67 -0.99 0.94
N CYS A 40 8.88 -1.88 1.54
CA CYS A 40 8.64 -3.24 1.08
C CYS A 40 7.37 -3.30 0.23
N GLU A 41 7.48 -3.79 -1.00
CA GLU A 41 6.38 -3.92 -1.93
C GLU A 41 6.20 -5.37 -2.38
N CYS A 42 4.95 -5.83 -2.44
CA CYS A 42 4.56 -7.10 -3.02
C CYS A 42 3.82 -6.85 -4.33
N SER A 43 4.15 -7.63 -5.36
CA SER A 43 3.49 -7.53 -6.66
C SER A 43 3.10 -8.89 -7.21
N VAL A 44 2.05 -8.92 -8.02
CA VAL A 44 1.63 -10.09 -8.78
C VAL A 44 1.88 -9.83 -10.26
N PHE A 45 2.63 -10.72 -10.90
CA PHE A 45 2.89 -10.70 -12.34
C PHE A 45 2.40 -12.00 -12.97
N ASN A 46 2.27 -12.03 -14.30
CA ASN A 46 1.99 -13.24 -15.07
C ASN A 46 3.26 -13.95 -15.59
N THR A 47 4.42 -13.58 -15.07
CA THR A 47 5.72 -14.21 -15.35
C THR A 47 6.56 -14.21 -14.07
N SER A 48 7.47 -15.17 -13.93
CA SER A 48 8.46 -15.24 -12.85
C SER A 48 9.66 -14.30 -13.06
N GLU A 49 9.80 -13.73 -14.26
CA GLU A 49 10.92 -12.86 -14.63
C GLU A 49 10.37 -11.61 -15.36
N PRO A 50 9.68 -10.70 -14.64
CA PRO A 50 9.16 -9.48 -15.25
C PRO A 50 10.31 -8.55 -15.66
N SER A 51 10.24 -8.00 -16.86
CA SER A 51 11.09 -6.86 -17.24
C SER A 51 10.69 -5.60 -16.45
N PRO A 52 11.55 -4.57 -16.35
CA PRO A 52 11.24 -3.35 -15.59
C PRO A 52 9.93 -2.66 -15.97
N ASP A 53 9.56 -2.69 -17.25
CA ASP A 53 8.33 -2.08 -17.78
C ASP A 53 7.14 -3.05 -17.83
N HIS A 54 7.33 -4.29 -17.35
CA HIS A 54 6.29 -5.30 -17.38
C HIS A 54 5.15 -4.92 -16.42
N PRO A 55 3.89 -4.87 -16.88
CA PRO A 55 2.79 -4.40 -16.05
C PRO A 55 2.49 -5.39 -14.92
N SER A 56 2.42 -4.88 -13.70
CA SER A 56 1.91 -5.63 -12.55
C SER A 56 0.39 -5.77 -12.64
N ILE A 57 -0.12 -6.93 -12.24
CA ILE A 57 -1.55 -7.16 -12.04
C ILE A 57 -2.03 -6.42 -10.78
N MET A 58 -1.20 -6.42 -9.74
CA MET A 58 -1.47 -5.76 -8.46
C MET A 58 -0.15 -5.44 -7.75
N ILE A 59 -0.06 -4.28 -7.10
CA ILE A 59 1.06 -3.88 -6.22
C ILE A 59 0.51 -3.43 -4.87
N GLN A 60 1.18 -3.80 -3.79
CA GLN A 60 0.86 -3.46 -2.40
C GLN A 60 2.14 -3.08 -1.65
N SER A 61 2.19 -1.90 -1.04
CA SER A 61 3.27 -1.49 -0.11
C SER A 61 2.88 -1.87 1.32
N VAL A 62 3.70 -2.67 2.00
CA VAL A 62 3.26 -3.38 3.22
C VAL A 62 3.78 -2.77 4.51
N LEU A 63 5.09 -2.66 4.65
CA LEU A 63 5.76 -2.08 5.82
C LEU A 63 7.11 -1.47 5.42
N HIS A 64 7.70 -0.77 6.37
CA HIS A 64 9.10 -0.39 6.34
C HIS A 64 10.02 -1.56 6.74
N VAL A 65 11.09 -1.77 5.99
CA VAL A 65 12.19 -2.69 6.27
C VAL A 65 13.53 -2.02 5.97
N GLU A 66 14.61 -2.53 6.55
CA GLU A 66 15.96 -2.09 6.20
C GLU A 66 16.28 -2.38 4.73
N CYS A 67 17.01 -1.47 4.06
CA CYS A 67 17.44 -1.64 2.67
C CYS A 67 18.67 -2.56 2.56
N ASN A 68 18.57 -3.78 3.07
CA ASN A 68 19.64 -4.77 3.10
C ASN A 68 19.09 -6.20 2.84
N GLU A 69 19.97 -7.20 2.81
CA GLU A 69 19.57 -8.59 2.53
C GLU A 69 18.63 -9.19 3.60
N GLU A 70 18.73 -8.76 4.86
CA GLU A 70 17.80 -9.17 5.92
C GLU A 70 16.41 -8.58 5.69
N GLY A 71 16.33 -7.29 5.38
CA GLY A 71 15.07 -6.62 5.05
C GLY A 71 14.41 -7.20 3.79
N LYS A 72 15.20 -7.58 2.79
CA LYS A 72 14.75 -8.27 1.58
C LYS A 72 14.16 -9.65 1.88
N ALA A 73 14.84 -10.45 2.70
CA ALA A 73 14.33 -11.75 3.16
C ALA A 73 13.03 -11.58 3.97
N THR A 74 12.98 -10.57 4.85
CA THR A 74 11.80 -10.22 5.65
C THR A 74 10.63 -9.80 4.76
N CYS A 75 10.87 -8.94 3.78
CA CYS A 75 9.86 -8.49 2.82
C CYS A 75 9.29 -9.67 2.01
N ALA A 76 10.16 -10.54 1.48
CA ALA A 76 9.72 -11.73 0.75
C ALA A 76 8.88 -12.68 1.63
N ALA A 77 9.30 -12.91 2.88
CA ALA A 77 8.56 -13.73 3.83
C ALA A 77 7.18 -13.14 4.14
N LEU A 78 7.09 -11.83 4.30
CA LEU A 78 5.81 -11.17 4.56
C LEU A 78 4.88 -11.20 3.34
N CYS A 79 5.38 -10.92 2.14
CA CYS A 79 4.60 -11.03 0.93
C CYS A 79 3.98 -12.44 0.79
N LYS A 80 4.77 -13.49 1.06
CA LYS A 80 4.26 -14.86 1.09
C LYS A 80 3.19 -15.06 2.14
N ALA A 81 3.41 -14.59 3.36
CA ALA A 81 2.46 -14.73 4.45
C ALA A 81 1.11 -14.06 4.12
N LEU A 82 1.14 -12.86 3.52
CA LEU A 82 -0.06 -12.16 3.07
C LEU A 82 -0.79 -12.93 1.95
N ALA A 83 -0.05 -13.42 0.95
CA ALA A 83 -0.64 -14.17 -0.14
C ALA A 83 -1.26 -15.50 0.35
N LEU A 84 -0.62 -16.18 1.29
CA LEU A 84 -1.14 -17.40 1.92
C LEU A 84 -2.36 -17.10 2.79
N ALA A 85 -2.35 -16.00 3.56
CA ALA A 85 -3.52 -15.57 4.33
C ALA A 85 -4.71 -15.21 3.43
N ALA A 86 -4.44 -14.71 2.22
CA ALA A 86 -5.46 -14.42 1.22
C ALA A 86 -5.78 -15.63 0.32
N HIS A 87 -5.18 -16.80 0.52
CA HIS A 87 -5.20 -17.90 -0.44
C HIS A 87 -6.61 -18.26 -0.93
N GLU A 88 -7.57 -18.44 -0.02
CA GLU A 88 -8.96 -18.80 -0.36
C GLU A 88 -9.69 -17.70 -1.14
N LYS A 89 -9.44 -16.44 -0.82
CA LYS A 89 -10.09 -15.29 -1.48
C LYS A 89 -9.34 -14.83 -2.73
N SER A 90 -8.09 -15.25 -2.90
CA SER A 90 -7.21 -14.78 -3.96
C SER A 90 -7.75 -15.00 -5.38
N PRO A 91 -8.42 -16.13 -5.74
CA PRO A 91 -8.95 -16.29 -7.09
C PRO A 91 -9.97 -15.20 -7.44
N LYS A 92 -10.87 -14.88 -6.50
CA LYS A 92 -11.86 -13.82 -6.70
C LYS A 92 -11.23 -12.44 -6.86
N ILE A 93 -10.23 -12.13 -6.02
CA ILE A 93 -9.49 -10.86 -6.11
C ILE A 93 -8.78 -10.77 -7.46
N LEU A 94 -8.10 -11.83 -7.89
CA LEU A 94 -7.37 -11.86 -9.16
C LEU A 94 -8.30 -11.75 -10.37
N CYS A 95 -9.43 -12.45 -10.41
CA CYS A 95 -10.40 -12.33 -11.51
C CYS A 95 -10.99 -10.92 -11.62
N ALA A 96 -11.17 -10.22 -10.50
CA ALA A 96 -11.60 -8.82 -10.52
C ALA A 96 -10.57 -7.90 -11.21
N HIS A 97 -9.28 -8.22 -11.13
CA HIS A 97 -8.20 -7.46 -11.77
C HIS A 97 -7.91 -7.91 -13.21
N LEU A 98 -8.02 -9.20 -13.52
CA LEU A 98 -7.62 -9.79 -14.80
C LEU A 98 -8.69 -9.72 -15.89
N GLY A 99 -9.97 -9.71 -15.53
CA GLY A 99 -11.05 -9.86 -16.51
C GLY A 99 -11.19 -11.30 -16.99
N ASP A 100 -11.40 -11.52 -18.29
CA ASP A 100 -11.59 -12.87 -18.86
C ASP A 100 -10.24 -13.55 -19.14
N CYS A 101 -10.00 -14.73 -18.56
CA CYS A 101 -8.79 -15.50 -18.80
C CYS A 101 -9.05 -17.02 -18.66
N ASN A 102 -8.22 -17.84 -19.32
CA ASN A 102 -8.29 -19.29 -19.25
C ASN A 102 -6.89 -19.88 -18.99
N ASN A 103 -6.79 -20.78 -18.01
CA ASN A 103 -5.55 -21.41 -17.53
C ASN A 103 -4.43 -20.41 -17.25
N PHE A 104 -4.78 -19.29 -16.61
CA PHE A 104 -3.82 -18.22 -16.32
C PHE A 104 -2.99 -18.53 -15.08
N GLU A 105 -1.70 -18.19 -15.11
CA GLU A 105 -0.77 -18.36 -14.02
C GLU A 105 -0.24 -17.00 -13.55
N VAL A 106 -0.09 -16.86 -12.24
CA VAL A 106 0.45 -15.66 -11.61
C VAL A 106 1.55 -15.98 -10.61
N PHE A 107 2.48 -15.05 -10.44
CA PHE A 107 3.71 -15.19 -9.68
C PHE A 107 3.87 -14.03 -8.71
N LEU A 108 4.05 -14.35 -7.43
CA LEU A 108 4.25 -13.36 -6.39
C LEU A 108 5.71 -12.90 -6.34
N HIS A 109 5.91 -11.59 -6.41
CA HIS A 109 7.20 -10.94 -6.34
C HIS A 109 7.27 -10.00 -5.14
N SER A 110 8.48 -9.74 -4.68
CA SER A 110 8.77 -8.71 -3.68
C SER A 110 9.91 -7.82 -4.16
N ARG A 111 9.91 -6.56 -3.73
CA ARG A 111 11.07 -5.67 -3.82
C ARG A 111 11.16 -4.80 -2.58
N ILE A 112 12.36 -4.27 -2.32
CA ILE A 112 12.57 -3.29 -1.28
C ILE A 112 13.24 -2.05 -1.85
N CYS A 113 12.89 -0.87 -1.33
CA CYS A 113 13.60 0.38 -1.62
C CYS A 113 13.76 0.68 -3.13
N GLY A 114 12.76 0.29 -3.94
CA GLY A 114 12.77 0.48 -5.39
C GLY A 114 13.73 -0.44 -6.17
N SER A 115 14.22 -1.53 -5.56
CA SER A 115 15.04 -2.54 -6.25
C SER A 115 14.29 -3.27 -7.34
N ASP A 116 15.00 -4.09 -8.12
CA ASP A 116 14.37 -5.01 -9.07
C ASP A 116 13.42 -5.99 -8.35
N TRP A 117 12.36 -6.38 -9.07
CA TRP A 117 11.40 -7.37 -8.61
C TRP A 117 12.05 -8.75 -8.51
N GLN A 118 11.76 -9.45 -7.42
CA GLN A 118 12.27 -10.79 -7.20
C GLN A 118 11.14 -11.78 -6.99
N PHE A 119 11.16 -12.87 -7.75
CA PHE A 119 10.21 -13.94 -7.58
C PHE A 119 10.38 -14.56 -6.19
N THR A 120 9.30 -14.62 -5.44
CA THR A 120 9.32 -15.16 -4.09
C THR A 120 9.39 -16.70 -4.08
N GLY A 121 9.12 -17.36 -5.21
CA GLY A 121 8.91 -18.81 -5.28
C GLY A 121 7.46 -19.24 -5.07
N LEU A 122 6.53 -18.30 -4.87
CA LEU A 122 5.10 -18.59 -4.73
C LEU A 122 4.33 -18.20 -6.00
N ASN A 123 3.69 -19.17 -6.62
CA ASN A 123 2.83 -19.00 -7.80
C ASN A 123 1.43 -19.59 -7.56
N ARG A 124 0.49 -19.21 -8.41
CA ARG A 124 -0.84 -19.82 -8.54
C ARG A 124 -1.11 -20.04 -10.02
N GLY A 125 -1.27 -21.30 -10.42
CA GLY A 125 -1.73 -21.69 -11.75
C GLY A 125 -3.24 -21.93 -11.82
N ASN A 126 -3.71 -22.27 -13.01
CA ASN A 126 -5.08 -22.72 -13.29
C ASN A 126 -6.16 -21.72 -12.85
N LEU A 127 -5.91 -20.42 -13.04
CA LEU A 127 -6.93 -19.40 -12.81
C LEU A 127 -7.75 -19.18 -14.08
N CYS A 128 -9.05 -19.38 -13.96
CA CYS A 128 -10.01 -19.12 -15.02
C CYS A 128 -11.07 -18.13 -14.55
N CYS A 129 -11.26 -17.11 -15.36
CA CYS A 129 -12.11 -15.98 -15.05
C CYS A 129 -13.03 -15.70 -16.23
N GLN A 130 -14.30 -15.43 -15.95
CA GLN A 130 -15.27 -14.97 -16.94
C GLN A 130 -16.16 -13.91 -16.29
N LYS A 131 -16.30 -12.76 -16.93
CA LYS A 131 -17.00 -11.58 -16.40
C LYS A 131 -16.49 -11.19 -15.02
N SER A 132 -15.16 -11.25 -14.83
CA SER A 132 -14.47 -10.96 -13.57
C SER A 132 -14.81 -11.89 -12.39
N GLU A 133 -15.50 -13.00 -12.63
CA GLU A 133 -15.81 -14.03 -11.64
C GLU A 133 -15.01 -15.30 -11.90
N VAL A 134 -14.75 -16.08 -10.84
CA VAL A 134 -14.01 -17.34 -10.92
C VAL A 134 -14.90 -18.41 -11.56
N ILE A 135 -14.34 -19.13 -12.54
CA ILE A 135 -15.00 -20.28 -13.18
C ILE A 135 -14.08 -21.50 -13.15
N GLU A 136 -14.65 -22.68 -13.45
CA GLU A 136 -13.84 -23.87 -13.71
C GLU A 136 -13.08 -23.70 -15.03
N CYS A 137 -11.81 -24.10 -15.02
CA CYS A 137 -11.00 -24.09 -16.22
C CYS A 137 -11.44 -25.16 -17.20
N ASN A 138 -11.60 -24.76 -18.46
CA ASN A 138 -11.78 -25.72 -19.53
C ASN A 138 -10.51 -26.58 -19.61
N GLN A 139 -10.66 -27.87 -19.35
CA GLN A 139 -9.66 -28.87 -19.72
C GLN A 139 -9.59 -28.83 -21.25
N GLN A 140 -8.62 -28.13 -21.83
CA GLN A 140 -8.36 -28.24 -23.26
C GLN A 140 -7.90 -29.68 -23.50
N ASN A 141 -8.76 -30.45 -24.15
CA ASN A 141 -8.50 -31.80 -24.62
C ASN A 141 -7.63 -31.75 -25.88
#